data_AF-A0A7Y4Y0E0-F1
#
_entry.id   AF-A0A7Y4Y0E0-F1
#
_cell.length_a   1.000
_cell.length_b   1.000
_cell.length_c   1.000
_cell.angle_alpha   90.00
_cell.angle_beta   90.00
_cell.angle_gamma   90.00
#
_symmetry.space_group_name_H-M   'P 1'
#
loop_
_entity.id
_entity.type
_entity.pdbx_description
1 polymer ?
#
loop_
_entity_poly.entity_id
_entity_poly.type
_entity_poly.pdbx_seq_one_letter_code
_entity_poly.pdbx_strand_id
1 'polypeptide(L)'
;MRTTIDLPEDLHRIATSLARHTGRSLGQTVAELMRRGLATPEQPDRIGEAAVVYRLHPLTGLPVVASRQPVTGDDVEALDDEP
;
A
#
# COMPACT_ATOMS: atom_id res chain seq x y z
N MET A 1 13.55 -8.36 -18.27
CA MET A 1 14.81 -9.15 -18.24
C MET A 1 14.71 -10.22 -17.15
N ARG A 2 15.44 -11.34 -17.28
CA ARG A 2 15.56 -12.33 -16.20
C ARG A 2 16.82 -12.00 -15.40
N THR A 3 16.65 -11.81 -14.09
CA THR A 3 17.74 -11.49 -13.17
C THR A 3 17.68 -12.49 -12.02
N THR A 4 18.84 -13.00 -11.62
CA THR A 4 18.97 -13.82 -10.42
C THR A 4 19.39 -12.90 -9.29
N ILE A 5 18.68 -12.97 -8.16
CA ILE A 5 18.96 -12.18 -6.96
C ILE A 5 19.03 -13.14 -5.78
N ASP A 6 19.93 -12.88 -4.84
CA ASP A 6 19.92 -13.54 -3.54
C ASP A 6 18.86 -12.87 -2.67
N LEU A 7 17.86 -13.65 -2.24
CA LEU A 7 16.78 -13.18 -1.40
C LEU A 7 16.89 -13.82 -0.02
N PRO A 8 17.04 -13.03 1.06
CA PRO A 8 16.95 -13.53 2.44
C PRO A 8 15.71 -14.41 2.66
N GLU A 9 15.86 -15.47 3.47
CA GLU A 9 14.84 -16.50 3.67
C GLU A 9 13.51 -15.93 4.21
N ASP A 10 13.59 -14.95 5.10
CA ASP A 10 12.43 -14.23 5.64
C ASP A 10 11.66 -13.50 4.54
N LEU A 11 12.36 -12.78 3.66
CA LEU A 11 11.77 -12.09 2.52
C LEU A 11 11.20 -13.07 1.49
N HIS A 12 11.89 -14.20 1.24
CA HIS A 12 11.40 -15.25 0.36
C HIS A 12 10.08 -15.84 0.87
N ARG A 13 9.98 -16.11 2.18
CA ARG A 13 8.75 -16.62 2.81
C ARG A 13 7.61 -15.62 2.72
N ILE A 14 7.86 -14.34 2.97
CA ILE A 14 6.85 -13.27 2.86
C ILE A 14 6.38 -13.15 1.41
N ALA A 15 7.29 -13.06 0.45
CA ALA A 15 6.96 -12.92 -0.96
C ALA A 15 6.16 -14.12 -1.50
N THR A 16 6.51 -15.34 -1.09
CA THR A 16 5.78 -16.56 -1.45
C THR A 16 4.37 -16.58 -0.86
N SER A 17 4.23 -16.15 0.40
CA SER A 17 2.91 -16.07 1.05
C SER A 17 2.01 -15.04 0.36
N LEU A 18 2.56 -13.88 0.01
CA LEU A 18 1.85 -12.83 -0.70
C LEU A 18 1.45 -13.26 -2.12
N ALA A 19 2.35 -13.93 -2.85
CA ALA A 19 2.07 -14.47 -4.18
C ALA A 19 0.91 -15.46 -4.15
N ARG A 20 0.90 -16.37 -3.16
CA ARG A 20 -0.20 -17.32 -2.94
C ARG A 20 -1.52 -16.63 -2.62
N HIS A 21 -1.49 -15.67 -1.70
CA HIS A 21 -2.70 -14.94 -1.28
C HIS A 21 -3.32 -14.13 -2.43
N THR A 22 -2.49 -13.55 -3.29
CA THR A 22 -2.93 -12.71 -4.42
C THR A 22 -3.15 -13.49 -5.72
N GLY A 23 -2.89 -14.79 -5.75
CA GLY A 23 -3.01 -15.62 -6.95
C GLY A 23 -2.01 -15.25 -8.07
N ARG A 24 -0.89 -14.59 -7.74
CA ARG A 24 0.13 -14.13 -8.70
C ARG A 24 1.39 -14.98 -8.62
N SER A 25 2.21 -14.95 -9.67
CA SER A 25 3.52 -15.64 -9.64
C SER A 25 4.51 -14.92 -8.73
N LEU A 26 5.44 -15.65 -8.11
CA LEU A 26 6.46 -15.07 -7.24
C LEU A 26 7.26 -13.96 -7.92
N GLY A 27 7.66 -14.17 -9.19
CA GLY A 27 8.39 -13.15 -9.97
C GLY A 27 7.58 -11.88 -10.20
N GLN A 28 6.27 -12.01 -10.46
CA GLN A 28 5.37 -10.85 -10.63
C GLN A 28 5.20 -10.09 -9.32
N THR A 29 5.01 -10.80 -8.20
CA THR A 29 4.91 -10.21 -6.87
C THR A 29 6.19 -9.47 -6.50
N VAL A 30 7.36 -10.08 -6.70
CA VAL A 30 8.65 -9.44 -6.41
C VAL A 30 8.88 -8.21 -7.29
N ALA A 31 8.60 -8.28 -8.58
CA ALA A 31 8.74 -7.13 -9.48
C ALA A 31 7.85 -5.96 -9.09
N GLU A 32 6.61 -6.24 -8.64
CA GLU A 32 5.68 -5.23 -8.14
C GLU A 32 6.16 -4.59 -6.84
N LEU A 33 6.63 -5.40 -5.89
CA LEU A 33 7.20 -4.91 -4.64
C LEU A 33 8.44 -4.02 -4.87
N MET A 34 9.31 -4.42 -5.81
CA MET A 34 10.47 -3.62 -6.20
C MET A 34 10.06 -2.28 -6.81
N ARG A 35 9.07 -2.26 -7.73
CA ARG A 35 8.56 -0.99 -8.28
C ARG A 35 8.01 -0.08 -7.20
N ARG A 36 7.20 -0.59 -6.27
CA ARG A 36 6.66 0.20 -5.15
C ARG A 36 7.76 0.75 -4.24
N GLY A 37 8.75 -0.08 -3.92
CA GLY A 37 9.89 0.31 -3.09
C GLY A 37 10.76 1.38 -3.74
N LEU A 38 10.96 1.31 -5.06
CA LEU A 38 11.81 2.24 -5.83
C LEU A 38 11.07 3.51 -6.29
N ALA A 39 9.75 3.44 -6.50
CA ALA A 39 8.92 4.59 -6.86
C ALA A 39 8.62 5.51 -5.67
N THR A 40 8.90 5.05 -4.44
CA THR A 40 8.84 5.90 -3.26
C THR A 40 10.03 6.88 -3.33
N PRO A 41 9.83 8.20 -3.50
CA PRO A 41 10.93 9.15 -3.40
C PRO A 41 11.62 8.96 -2.07
N GLU A 42 12.94 9.14 -2.02
CA GLU A 42 13.74 9.06 -0.79
C GLU A 42 13.19 10.05 0.25
N GLN A 43 12.21 9.60 1.03
CA GLN A 43 11.84 10.24 2.27
C GLN A 43 12.88 9.77 3.28
N PRO A 44 13.65 10.68 3.87
CA PRO A 44 14.76 10.35 4.77
C PRO A 44 14.30 9.73 6.10
N ASP A 45 13.08 9.21 6.20
CA ASP A 45 12.57 8.63 7.43
C ASP A 45 11.42 7.65 7.15
N ARG A 46 11.70 6.35 7.26
CA ARG A 46 10.63 5.40 7.61
C ARG A 46 10.53 5.36 9.13
N ILE A 47 9.68 6.24 9.67
CA ILE A 47 8.63 6.06 10.70
C ILE A 47 8.03 7.47 10.81
N GLY A 48 7.12 7.76 9.90
CA GLY A 48 6.59 9.09 9.73
C GLY A 48 5.74 9.07 8.49
N GLU A 49 4.53 8.50 8.61
CA GLU A 49 3.39 9.19 8.00
C GLU A 49 3.69 10.67 8.15
N ALA A 50 3.79 11.41 7.03
CA ALA A 50 3.77 12.87 7.12
C ALA A 50 2.69 13.19 8.14
N ALA A 51 3.05 13.84 9.25
CA ALA A 51 2.21 13.92 10.44
C ALA A 51 0.95 14.75 10.12
N VAL A 52 0.06 14.16 9.34
CA VAL A 52 -1.31 14.55 9.21
C VAL A 52 -1.85 14.15 10.56
N VAL A 53 -2.01 15.14 11.43
CA VAL A 53 -2.63 14.95 12.74
C VAL A 53 -4.08 14.55 12.46
N TYR A 54 -4.30 13.26 12.27
CA TYR A 54 -5.63 12.71 12.16
C TYR A 54 -6.28 12.80 13.53
N ARG A 55 -7.49 13.34 13.59
CA ARG A 55 -8.33 13.16 14.78
C ARG A 55 -8.79 11.70 14.78
N LEU A 56 -8.44 10.92 15.80
CA LEU A 56 -8.95 9.57 15.92
C LEU A 56 -10.37 9.57 16.51
N HIS A 57 -11.24 8.71 16.00
CA HIS A 57 -12.57 8.53 16.55
C HIS A 57 -12.48 7.76 17.88
N PRO A 58 -13.08 8.25 18.98
CA PRO A 58 -12.81 7.74 20.33
C PRO A 58 -13.28 6.29 20.57
N LEU A 59 -14.26 5.80 19.79
CA LEU A 59 -14.79 4.44 19.93
C LEU A 59 -14.13 3.43 19.01
N THR A 60 -13.66 3.85 17.83
CA THR A 60 -13.16 2.94 16.78
C THR A 60 -11.65 3.00 16.60
N GLY A 61 -10.99 4.06 17.09
CA GLY A 61 -9.56 4.28 16.91
C GLY A 61 -9.15 4.60 15.48
N LEU A 62 -10.12 4.79 14.57
CA LEU A 62 -9.85 5.07 13.16
C LEU A 62 -9.65 6.58 12.91
N PRO A 63 -8.82 6.97 11.92
CA PRO A 63 -8.70 8.34 11.45
C PRO A 63 -10.04 8.94 11.02
N VAL A 64 -10.33 10.16 11.47
CA VAL A 64 -11.48 10.96 11.02
C VAL A 64 -11.01 12.00 10.02
N VAL A 65 -11.60 11.97 8.83
CA VAL A 65 -11.41 12.96 7.77
C VAL A 65 -12.71 13.76 7.62
N ALA A 66 -12.61 15.09 7.65
CA ALA A 66 -13.76 15.98 7.47
C ALA A 66 -13.72 16.60 6.07
N SER A 67 -14.80 16.42 5.30
CA SER A 67 -15.02 17.15 4.05
C SER A 67 -15.76 18.47 4.31
N ARG A 68 -15.46 19.51 3.52
CA ARG A 68 -16.20 20.78 3.56
C ARG A 68 -17.55 20.71 2.84
N GLN A 69 -17.77 19.68 2.03
CA GLN A 69 -18.99 19.44 1.27
C GLN A 69 -19.58 18.08 1.66
N PRO A 70 -20.92 17.93 1.66
CA PRO A 70 -21.54 16.62 1.83
C PRO A 70 -21.01 15.66 0.77
N VAL A 71 -20.57 14.47 1.19
CA VAL A 71 -20.22 13.39 0.25
C VAL A 71 -21.53 12.72 -0.15
N THR A 72 -21.84 12.76 -1.44
CA THR A 72 -23.06 12.23 -2.05
C THR A 72 -22.81 10.90 -2.74
N GLY A 73 -23.88 10.22 -3.17
CA GLY A 73 -23.77 8.98 -3.96
C GLY A 73 -23.05 9.23 -5.30
N ASP A 74 -23.35 10.35 -5.96
CA ASP A 74 -22.72 10.75 -7.22
C ASP A 74 -21.19 10.95 -7.05
N ASP A 75 -20.76 11.50 -5.91
CA ASP A 75 -19.33 11.66 -5.59
C ASP A 75 -18.62 10.29 -5.43
N VAL A 76 -19.35 9.28 -4.98
CA VAL A 76 -18.83 7.91 -4.82
C VAL A 76 -18.80 7.19 -6.17
N GLU A 77 -19.84 7.36 -7.00
CA GLU A 77 -19.91 6.76 -8.35
C GLU A 77 -18.87 7.35 -9.31
N ALA A 78 -18.51 8.61 -9.13
CA ALA A 78 -17.48 9.29 -9.92
C ALA A 78 -16.04 8.85 -9.56
N LEU A 79 -15.84 8.10 -8.48
CA LEU A 79 -14.54 7.52 -8.16
C LEU A 79 -14.35 6.24 -8.99
N ASP A 80 -13.33 6.23 -9.85
CA ASP A 80 -12.91 5.01 -10.51
C ASP A 80 -12.40 4.02 -9.44
N ASP A 81 -13.10 2.90 -9.26
CA ASP A 81 -12.55 1.75 -8.55
C ASP A 81 -11.37 1.21 -9.37
N GLU A 82 -10.15 1.65 -9.07
CA GLU A 82 -8.95 1.10 -9.70
C GLU A 82 -8.85 -0.41 -9.41
N PRO A 83 -8.71 -1.27 -10.44
CA PRO A 83 -8.76 -2.73 -10.32
C PRO A 83 -7.50 -3.40 -9.73
#